data_AF-A0A4Y2TL61-F1
#
_entry.id   AF-A0A4Y2TL61-F1
#
_cell.length_a   1.000
_cell.length_b   1.000
_cell.length_c   1.000
_cell.angle_alpha   90.00
_cell.angle_beta   90.00
_cell.angle_gamma   90.00
#
_symmetry.space_group_name_H-M   'P 1'
#
loop_
_entity.id
_entity.type
_entity.pdbx_description
1 polymer ?
#
loop_
_entity_poly.entity_id
_entity_poly.type
_entity_poly.pdbx_seq_one_letter_code
_entity_poly.pdbx_strand_id
1 'polypeptide(L)'
;MYDPPHLLKSVRNNLKNHGIFFEDKVASVKLRTCFADWSHIQKLYELDSKKKICACRKLTKRHIEVSGLKNMNVKLAAQVLSHSVAAALNLYVGKENFDSKASETAQFVYNMDKIFDSVNARSRKHEKKEMCAATGNSGHLELWKEKLAWIEKWHIRSSKTGRKIYAACKIGWLITLKAFIGISEYLLQKIKFIITSRFSQDALENTFSSIRRRRGFRDNPDCNEFRHTIQKVIITNFLKQSSNKNCQDDDAYSLIDFSCFNKKELLDIISSEDSATESEQHDEDSLHLNTLDSVEENVLSYISGYLAKKYLSLNDCIECEKLM
;
A
#
# COMPACT_ATOMS: atom_id res chain seq x y z
N MET A 1 -3.97 18.09 -8.92
CA MET A 1 -4.14 16.87 -8.09
C MET A 1 -2.86 16.64 -7.32
N TYR A 2 -2.94 16.10 -6.10
CA TYR A 2 -1.78 15.79 -5.28
C TYR A 2 -1.43 14.30 -5.37
N ASP A 3 -0.20 13.96 -5.01
CA ASP A 3 0.30 12.59 -5.07
C ASP A 3 -0.27 11.72 -3.91
N PRO A 4 -1.11 10.69 -4.20
CA PRO A 4 -1.75 9.90 -3.16
C PRO A 4 -0.79 9.19 -2.19
N PRO A 5 0.33 8.58 -2.63
CA PRO A 5 1.38 8.06 -1.75
C PRO A 5 1.85 9.05 -0.68
N HIS A 6 2.16 10.29 -1.07
CA HIS A 6 2.59 11.33 -0.13
C HIS A 6 1.46 11.81 0.80
N LEU A 7 0.23 11.86 0.31
CA LEU A 7 -0.93 12.18 1.13
C LEU A 7 -1.19 11.11 2.20
N LEU A 8 -1.11 9.83 1.84
CA LEU A 8 -1.29 8.71 2.77
C LEU A 8 -0.21 8.72 3.86
N LYS A 9 1.04 8.91 3.45
CA LYS A 9 2.18 9.09 4.37
C LYS A 9 1.93 10.23 5.36
N SER A 10 1.41 11.35 4.87
CA SER A 10 1.07 12.50 5.71
C SER A 10 -0.07 12.19 6.69
N VAL A 11 -1.08 11.43 6.28
CA VAL A 11 -2.14 10.94 7.18
C VAL A 11 -1.56 10.05 8.28
N ARG A 12 -0.71 9.08 7.95
CA ARG A 12 -0.01 8.24 8.94
C ARG A 12 0.78 9.08 9.94
N ASN A 13 1.54 10.05 9.45
CA ASN A 13 2.37 10.91 10.30
C ASN A 13 1.52 11.77 11.24
N ASN A 14 0.39 12.29 10.75
CA ASN A 14 -0.54 13.02 11.59
C ASN A 14 -1.19 12.12 12.63
N LEU A 15 -1.67 10.93 12.26
CA LEU A 15 -2.26 9.97 13.21
C LEU A 15 -1.27 9.61 14.32
N LYS A 16 0.01 9.42 13.98
CA LYS A 16 1.06 9.13 14.97
C LYS A 16 1.25 10.25 15.98
N ASN A 17 1.21 11.50 15.54
CA ASN A 17 1.55 12.66 16.37
C ASN A 17 0.33 13.29 17.05
N HIS A 18 -0.87 13.05 16.52
CA HIS A 18 -2.10 13.78 16.80
C HIS A 18 -3.32 12.85 16.71
N GLY A 19 -4.39 13.22 17.40
CA GLY A 19 -5.67 12.53 17.28
C GLY A 19 -6.47 12.99 16.06
N ILE A 20 -7.10 12.04 15.36
CA ILE A 20 -7.97 12.33 14.20
C ILE A 20 -9.42 12.06 14.57
N PHE A 21 -10.25 13.09 14.50
CA PHE A 21 -11.68 13.01 14.74
C PHE A 21 -12.40 12.95 13.40
N PHE A 22 -13.41 12.10 13.29
CA PHE A 22 -14.22 11.97 12.08
C PHE A 22 -15.67 11.65 12.45
N GLU A 23 -16.58 11.83 11.51
CA GLU A 23 -17.99 11.51 11.71
C GLU A 23 -18.33 10.21 10.99
N ASP A 24 -19.16 9.41 11.64
CA ASP A 24 -19.61 8.17 11.05
C ASP A 24 -21.07 7.82 11.42
N LYS A 25 -21.69 6.98 10.57
CA LYS A 25 -23.08 6.54 10.67
C LYS A 25 -23.24 5.06 10.99
N VAL A 26 -22.16 4.26 11.08
CA VAL A 26 -22.22 2.79 10.97
C VAL A 26 -22.93 2.09 12.14
N ALA A 27 -23.25 2.78 13.24
CA ALA A 27 -23.92 2.16 14.39
C ALA A 27 -25.17 2.89 14.91
N SER A 28 -25.59 4.03 14.32
CA SER A 28 -26.71 4.81 14.85
C SER A 28 -27.34 5.71 13.79
N VAL A 29 -28.68 5.88 13.86
CA VAL A 29 -29.45 6.82 13.02
C VAL A 29 -28.93 8.26 13.13
N LYS A 30 -28.26 8.59 14.25
CA LYS A 30 -27.57 9.86 14.49
C LYS A 30 -26.08 9.76 14.19
N LEU A 31 -25.53 10.81 13.59
CA LEU A 31 -24.10 11.00 13.41
C LEU A 31 -23.39 11.01 14.77
N ARG A 32 -22.35 10.18 14.89
CA ARG A 32 -21.46 10.19 16.06
C ARG A 32 -20.06 10.68 15.68
N THR A 33 -19.43 11.41 16.58
CA THR A 33 -18.02 11.78 16.47
C THR A 33 -17.18 10.60 16.94
N CYS A 34 -16.41 10.02 16.02
CA CYS A 34 -15.45 8.96 16.28
C CYS A 34 -14.02 9.52 16.40
N PHE A 35 -13.13 8.74 16.99
CA PHE A 35 -11.76 9.12 17.27
C PHE A 35 -10.77 8.01 16.88
N ALA A 36 -9.84 8.33 16.00
CA ALA A 36 -8.71 7.47 15.66
C ALA A 36 -7.46 7.90 16.43
N ASP A 37 -6.90 6.93 17.16
CA ASP A 37 -5.68 7.08 17.95
C ASP A 37 -4.59 6.08 17.49
N TRP A 38 -3.35 6.55 17.45
CA TRP A 38 -2.17 5.74 17.20
C TRP A 38 -1.87 4.75 18.32
N SER A 39 -2.25 5.09 19.56
CA SER A 39 -2.05 4.22 20.72
C SER A 39 -2.67 2.83 20.52
N HIS A 40 -3.83 2.75 19.84
CA HIS A 40 -4.48 1.48 19.48
C HIS A 40 -3.62 0.61 18.55
N ILE A 41 -2.97 1.21 17.54
CA ILE A 41 -2.10 0.50 16.59
C ILE A 41 -0.81 0.04 17.30
N GLN A 42 -0.26 0.88 18.16
CA GLN A 42 0.90 0.52 18.97
C GLN A 42 0.57 -0.65 19.92
N LYS A 43 -0.58 -0.59 20.59
CA LYS A 43 -1.02 -1.66 21.50
C LYS A 43 -1.28 -2.97 20.77
N LEU A 44 -1.90 -2.89 19.58
CA LEU A 44 -2.07 -4.06 18.71
C LEU A 44 -0.71 -4.71 18.42
N TYR A 45 0.28 -3.92 17.99
CA TYR A 45 1.62 -4.44 17.72
C TYR A 45 2.25 -5.10 18.97
N GLU A 46 2.16 -4.46 20.14
CA GLU A 46 2.74 -4.97 21.39
C GLU A 46 2.15 -6.32 21.83
N LEU A 47 0.88 -6.58 21.52
CA LEU A 47 0.20 -7.83 21.85
C LEU A 47 0.36 -8.89 20.77
N ASP A 48 0.21 -8.52 19.50
CA ASP A 48 0.24 -9.44 18.35
C ASP A 48 1.66 -9.95 18.06
N SER A 49 2.69 -9.12 18.24
CA SER A 49 4.09 -9.52 18.01
C SER A 49 4.63 -10.59 18.96
N LYS A 50 3.90 -10.88 20.05
CA LYS A 50 4.25 -11.92 21.04
C LYS A 50 3.54 -13.25 20.80
N LYS A 51 2.60 -13.29 19.85
CA LYS A 51 1.83 -14.49 19.50
C LYS A 51 2.69 -15.42 18.65
N LYS A 52 2.41 -16.72 18.70
CA LYS A 52 2.97 -17.70 17.77
C LYS A 52 2.39 -17.48 16.37
N ILE A 53 1.09 -17.15 16.31
CA ILE A 53 0.36 -16.88 15.07
C ILE A 53 -0.16 -15.44 15.08
N CYS A 54 0.59 -14.53 14.44
CA CYS A 54 0.24 -13.11 14.39
C CYS A 54 -0.88 -12.82 13.39
N ALA A 55 -1.86 -11.99 13.78
CA ALA A 55 -2.89 -11.45 12.91
C ALA A 55 -2.34 -10.44 11.90
N CYS A 56 -1.26 -9.72 12.24
CA CYS A 56 -0.63 -8.68 11.43
C CYS A 56 0.87 -8.94 11.20
N ARG A 57 1.23 -10.02 10.52
CA ARG A 57 2.64 -10.38 10.22
C ARG A 57 3.48 -9.24 9.61
N LYS A 58 2.88 -8.37 8.80
CA LYS A 58 3.58 -7.24 8.16
C LYS A 58 3.85 -6.07 9.13
N LEU A 59 3.11 -5.97 10.23
CA LEU A 59 3.26 -4.88 11.19
C LEU A 59 4.43 -5.18 12.13
N THR A 60 5.57 -4.55 11.84
CA THR A 60 6.82 -4.71 12.61
C THR A 60 7.17 -3.46 13.42
N LYS A 61 8.17 -3.57 14.32
CA LYS A 61 8.74 -2.44 15.07
C LYS A 61 9.05 -1.20 14.20
N ARG A 62 9.48 -1.42 12.95
CA ARG A 62 9.77 -0.35 11.97
C ARG A 62 8.55 0.52 11.64
N HIS A 63 7.35 -0.02 11.75
CA HIS A 63 6.08 0.68 11.50
C HIS A 63 5.67 1.55 12.68
N ILE A 64 6.03 1.15 13.90
CA ILE A 64 5.69 1.86 15.15
C ILE A 64 6.72 2.95 15.44
N GLU A 65 8.01 2.62 15.37
CA GLU A 65 9.13 3.55 15.57
C GLU A 65 9.40 4.39 14.32
N VAL A 66 8.43 5.23 13.98
CA VAL A 66 8.53 6.13 12.83
C VAL A 66 9.44 7.32 13.17
N SER A 67 10.74 7.18 12.94
CA SER A 67 11.73 8.26 13.04
C SER A 67 12.64 8.29 11.81
N GLY A 68 13.23 9.46 11.53
CA GLY A 68 14.16 9.67 10.42
C GLY A 68 13.59 9.22 9.06
N LEU A 69 14.36 8.41 8.33
CA LEU A 69 14.00 7.90 6.99
C LEU A 69 12.68 7.09 6.97
N LYS A 70 12.32 6.42 8.08
CA LYS A 70 11.05 5.65 8.17
C LYS A 70 9.81 6.56 8.09
N ASN A 71 9.97 7.83 8.46
CA ASN A 71 8.93 8.85 8.32
C ASN A 71 8.58 9.14 6.85
N MET A 72 9.57 8.99 5.96
CA MET A 72 9.43 9.24 4.52
C MET A 72 8.96 8.01 3.72
N ASN A 73 8.95 6.83 4.34
CA ASN A 73 8.66 5.57 3.66
C ASN A 73 7.15 5.34 3.48
N VAL A 74 6.68 5.44 2.23
CA VAL A 74 5.27 5.21 1.85
C VAL A 74 4.84 3.76 2.09
N LYS A 75 5.70 2.77 1.82
CA LYS A 75 5.38 1.34 2.01
C LYS A 75 4.98 1.07 3.46
N LEU A 76 5.75 1.60 4.43
CA LEU A 76 5.41 1.47 5.85
C LEU A 76 4.09 2.18 6.17
N ALA A 77 3.83 3.34 5.59
CA ALA A 77 2.57 4.05 5.82
C ALA A 77 1.35 3.29 5.27
N ALA A 78 1.45 2.74 4.06
CA ALA A 78 0.41 1.91 3.46
C ALA A 78 0.17 0.62 4.24
N GLN A 79 1.22 -0.02 4.75
CA GLN A 79 1.08 -1.23 5.58
C GLN A 79 0.41 -0.94 6.92
N VAL A 80 0.69 0.22 7.56
CA VAL A 80 -0.01 0.65 8.79
C VAL A 80 -1.49 0.95 8.50
N LEU A 81 -1.76 1.66 7.41
CA LEU A 81 -3.11 2.08 7.03
C LEU A 81 -3.75 1.04 6.09
N SER A 82 -3.69 -0.24 6.45
CA SER A 82 -4.14 -1.35 5.59
C SER A 82 -5.36 -2.09 6.14
N HIS A 83 -6.07 -2.78 5.26
CA HIS A 83 -7.18 -3.68 5.62
C HIS A 83 -6.81 -4.68 6.72
N SER A 84 -5.62 -5.30 6.65
CA SER A 84 -5.18 -6.29 7.66
C SER A 84 -5.05 -5.67 9.05
N VAL A 85 -4.55 -4.44 9.14
CA VAL A 85 -4.44 -3.73 10.44
C VAL A 85 -5.82 -3.38 10.97
N ALA A 86 -6.74 -2.92 10.12
CA ALA A 86 -8.13 -2.69 10.54
C ALA A 86 -8.82 -3.96 11.02
N ALA A 87 -8.67 -5.08 10.29
CA ALA A 87 -9.24 -6.37 10.67
C ALA A 87 -8.68 -6.86 12.02
N ALA A 88 -7.36 -6.75 12.21
CA ALA A 88 -6.73 -7.14 13.47
C ALA A 88 -7.15 -6.23 14.63
N LEU A 89 -7.26 -4.92 14.44
CA LEU A 89 -7.82 -4.03 15.47
C LEU A 89 -9.21 -4.51 15.90
N ASN A 90 -10.09 -4.84 14.96
CA ASN A 90 -11.43 -5.36 15.27
C ASN A 90 -11.40 -6.75 15.93
N LEU A 91 -10.45 -7.62 15.58
CA LEU A 91 -10.29 -8.93 16.21
C LEU A 91 -9.89 -8.81 17.69
N TYR A 92 -9.10 -7.79 18.02
CA TYR A 92 -8.68 -7.52 19.39
C TYR A 92 -9.73 -6.74 20.20
N VAL A 93 -10.60 -5.97 19.53
CA VAL A 93 -11.77 -5.34 20.15
C VAL A 93 -12.72 -6.44 20.62
N GLY A 94 -12.80 -6.64 21.94
CA GLY A 94 -13.55 -7.73 22.56
C GLY A 94 -12.70 -8.66 23.44
N LYS A 95 -11.39 -8.44 23.51
CA LYS A 95 -10.52 -9.10 24.50
C LYS A 95 -10.44 -8.30 25.79
N GLU A 96 -10.31 -9.02 26.90
CA GLU A 96 -9.95 -8.43 28.20
C GLU A 96 -8.62 -7.69 28.02
N ASN A 97 -8.60 -6.37 28.27
CA ASN A 97 -7.46 -5.46 28.11
C ASN A 97 -7.21 -4.82 26.72
N PHE A 98 -8.21 -4.77 25.84
CA PHE A 98 -8.13 -3.95 24.63
C PHE A 98 -9.23 -2.87 24.61
N ASP A 99 -8.87 -1.64 24.25
CA ASP A 99 -9.83 -0.53 24.22
C ASP A 99 -10.89 -0.77 23.14
N SER A 100 -12.17 -0.78 23.54
CA SER A 100 -13.32 -0.85 22.63
C SER A 100 -13.32 0.25 21.55
N LYS A 101 -12.74 1.43 21.85
CA LYS A 101 -12.58 2.53 20.90
C LYS A 101 -11.59 2.24 19.77
N ALA A 102 -10.80 1.17 19.87
CA ALA A 102 -9.95 0.73 18.78
C ALA A 102 -10.75 0.34 17.52
N SER A 103 -12.04 0.02 17.67
CA SER A 103 -12.95 -0.16 16.52
C SER A 103 -13.11 1.11 15.69
N GLU A 104 -13.04 2.29 16.31
CA GLU A 104 -13.08 3.57 15.61
C GLU A 104 -11.77 3.82 14.84
N THR A 105 -10.61 3.50 15.43
CA THR A 105 -9.34 3.50 14.69
C THR A 105 -9.38 2.50 13.54
N ALA A 106 -9.91 1.29 13.75
CA ALA A 106 -10.03 0.27 12.71
C ALA A 106 -10.84 0.77 11.52
N GLN A 107 -11.96 1.44 11.79
CA GLN A 107 -12.80 2.04 10.78
C GLN A 107 -12.10 3.16 10.00
N PHE A 108 -11.37 4.03 10.70
CA PHE A 108 -10.57 5.07 10.04
C PHE A 108 -9.52 4.46 9.11
N VAL A 109 -8.77 3.46 9.59
CA VAL A 109 -7.74 2.75 8.83
C VAL A 109 -8.36 2.09 7.59
N TYR A 110 -9.49 1.41 7.75
CA TYR A 110 -10.22 0.76 6.65
C TYR A 110 -10.70 1.76 5.58
N ASN A 111 -11.23 2.92 6.00
CA ASN A 111 -11.63 3.95 5.06
C ASN A 111 -10.43 4.52 4.28
N MET A 112 -9.30 4.75 4.96
CA MET A 112 -8.08 5.23 4.31
C MET A 112 -7.48 4.21 3.33
N ASP A 113 -7.49 2.94 3.71
CA ASP A 113 -7.09 1.81 2.86
C ASP A 113 -7.92 1.76 1.56
N LYS A 114 -9.25 1.85 1.67
CA LYS A 114 -10.14 1.91 0.48
C LYS A 114 -9.87 3.13 -0.40
N ILE A 115 -9.72 4.31 0.22
CA ILE A 115 -9.43 5.55 -0.51
C ILE A 115 -8.13 5.38 -1.30
N PHE A 116 -7.06 4.95 -0.63
CA PHE A 116 -5.75 4.83 -1.24
C PHE A 116 -5.71 3.82 -2.37
N ASP A 117 -6.27 2.63 -2.16
CA ASP A 117 -6.30 1.58 -3.18
C ASP A 117 -7.07 2.03 -4.43
N SER A 118 -8.20 2.71 -4.25
CA SER A 118 -9.04 3.24 -5.34
C SER A 118 -8.33 4.26 -6.24
N VAL A 119 -7.32 4.95 -5.72
CA VAL A 119 -6.56 5.96 -6.47
C VAL A 119 -5.14 5.49 -6.84
N ASN A 120 -4.80 4.23 -6.54
CA ASN A 120 -3.48 3.66 -6.80
C ASN A 120 -3.55 2.27 -7.47
N ALA A 121 -4.63 1.99 -8.19
CA ALA A 121 -4.83 0.74 -8.92
C ALA A 121 -3.84 0.63 -10.09
N ARG A 122 -3.15 -0.51 -10.19
CA ARG A 122 -2.13 -0.80 -11.22
C ARG A 122 -2.60 -1.80 -12.29
N SER A 123 -3.62 -2.59 -11.98
CA SER A 123 -4.12 -3.66 -12.84
C SER A 123 -5.57 -3.43 -13.24
N ARG A 124 -5.99 -4.06 -14.35
CA ARG A 124 -7.38 -3.98 -14.80
C ARG A 124 -8.33 -4.77 -13.90
N LYS A 125 -7.87 -5.92 -13.39
CA LYS A 125 -8.60 -6.80 -12.48
C LYS A 125 -7.73 -7.06 -11.25
N HIS A 126 -8.38 -7.12 -10.10
CA HIS A 126 -7.80 -7.49 -8.82
C HIS A 126 -8.91 -8.16 -8.00
N GLU A 127 -8.53 -9.00 -7.03
CA GLU A 127 -9.47 -9.56 -6.05
C GLU A 127 -10.19 -8.48 -5.24
N LYS A 128 -9.58 -7.30 -5.08
CA LYS A 128 -10.11 -6.16 -4.35
C LYS A 128 -10.64 -5.15 -5.35
N LYS A 129 -11.91 -4.80 -5.24
CA LYS A 129 -12.59 -3.93 -6.20
C LYS A 129 -11.92 -2.56 -6.31
N GLU A 130 -11.47 -2.01 -5.18
CA GLU A 130 -10.75 -0.74 -5.11
C GLU A 130 -9.39 -0.78 -5.82
N MET A 131 -8.75 -1.94 -5.97
CA MET A 131 -7.47 -2.07 -6.69
C MET A 131 -7.64 -2.40 -8.18
N CYS A 132 -8.89 -2.42 -8.69
CA CYS A 132 -9.16 -2.58 -10.11
C CYS A 132 -9.09 -1.24 -10.84
N ALA A 133 -8.97 -1.29 -12.17
CA ALA A 133 -9.14 -0.09 -12.98
C ALA A 133 -10.54 0.51 -12.77
N ALA A 134 -10.61 1.83 -12.68
CA ALA A 134 -11.88 2.53 -12.62
C ALA A 134 -12.61 2.37 -13.97
N THR A 135 -13.86 1.94 -13.91
CA THR A 135 -14.80 1.82 -15.04
C THR A 135 -16.14 2.40 -14.67
N GLY A 136 -17.03 2.63 -15.64
CA GLY A 136 -18.36 3.19 -15.40
C GLY A 136 -19.20 2.41 -14.37
N ASN A 137 -18.96 1.11 -14.22
CA ASN A 137 -19.71 0.23 -13.31
C ASN A 137 -18.86 -0.32 -12.15
N SER A 138 -17.66 0.22 -11.96
CA SER A 138 -16.71 -0.29 -10.96
C SER A 138 -17.01 0.14 -9.51
N GLY A 139 -17.95 1.06 -9.30
CA GLY A 139 -18.26 1.61 -7.97
C GLY A 139 -17.28 2.68 -7.47
N HIS A 140 -16.23 3.02 -8.25
CA HIS A 140 -15.22 3.99 -7.85
C HIS A 140 -15.78 5.41 -7.69
N LEU A 141 -16.71 5.81 -8.55
CA LEU A 141 -17.28 7.15 -8.52
C LEU A 141 -18.12 7.37 -7.26
N GLU A 142 -18.94 6.37 -6.92
CA GLU A 142 -19.75 6.33 -5.70
C GLU A 142 -18.86 6.34 -4.47
N LEU A 143 -17.83 5.49 -4.46
CA LEU A 143 -16.84 5.44 -3.38
C LEU A 143 -16.18 6.81 -3.19
N TRP A 144 -15.70 7.47 -4.25
CA TRP A 144 -15.03 8.77 -4.11
C TRP A 144 -15.98 9.86 -3.64
N LYS A 145 -17.24 9.88 -4.10
CA LYS A 145 -18.26 10.83 -3.63
C LYS A 145 -18.58 10.63 -2.15
N GLU A 146 -18.76 9.38 -1.73
CA GLU A 146 -18.97 9.01 -0.33
C GLU A 146 -17.78 9.41 0.55
N LYS A 147 -16.56 9.04 0.15
CA LYS A 147 -15.35 9.31 0.91
C LYS A 147 -14.96 10.78 0.92
N LEU A 148 -15.28 11.54 -0.13
CA LEU A 148 -15.10 12.98 -0.14
C LEU A 148 -15.93 13.64 0.97
N ALA A 149 -17.21 13.29 1.10
CA ALA A 149 -18.05 13.81 2.18
C ALA A 149 -17.53 13.40 3.57
N TRP A 150 -17.02 12.18 3.71
CA TRP A 150 -16.40 11.69 4.94
C TRP A 150 -15.13 12.49 5.31
N ILE A 151 -14.24 12.73 4.34
CA ILE A 151 -13.04 13.56 4.49
C ILE A 151 -13.41 15.02 4.81
N GLU A 152 -14.51 15.57 4.33
CA GLU A 152 -14.89 16.95 4.71
C GLU A 152 -15.14 17.07 6.22
N LYS A 153 -15.64 16.00 6.84
CA LYS A 153 -16.01 15.95 8.26
C LYS A 153 -14.85 15.65 9.22
N TRP A 154 -13.74 15.10 8.73
CA TRP A 154 -12.60 14.83 9.63
C TRP A 154 -11.88 16.11 10.09
N HIS A 155 -11.26 16.08 11.25
CA HIS A 155 -10.34 17.12 11.69
C HIS A 155 -9.29 16.56 12.63
N ILE A 156 -8.12 17.20 12.64
CA ILE A 156 -6.99 16.77 13.46
C ILE A 156 -6.90 17.70 14.66
N ARG A 157 -6.70 17.15 15.86
CA ARG A 157 -6.42 17.93 17.07
C ARG A 157 -5.09 17.54 17.66
N SER A 158 -4.35 18.55 18.12
CA SER A 158 -3.09 18.34 18.82
C SER A 158 -3.30 17.49 20.07
N SER A 159 -2.58 16.38 20.19
CA SER A 159 -2.57 15.61 21.44
C SER A 159 -1.97 16.39 22.61
N LYS A 160 -1.13 17.41 22.34
CA LYS A 160 -0.51 18.24 23.38
C LYS A 160 -1.40 19.37 23.88
N THR A 161 -2.12 20.03 22.95
CA THR A 161 -2.84 21.28 23.26
C THR A 161 -4.36 21.17 23.10
N GLY A 162 -4.87 20.06 22.56
CA GLY A 162 -6.30 19.85 22.26
C GLY A 162 -6.85 20.72 21.12
N ARG A 163 -6.07 21.67 20.60
CA ARG A 163 -6.51 22.61 19.56
C ARG A 163 -6.59 21.95 18.19
N LYS A 164 -7.54 22.40 17.37
CA LYS A 164 -7.67 21.98 15.97
C LYS A 164 -6.43 22.42 15.18
N ILE A 165 -5.84 21.48 14.46
CA ILE A 165 -4.66 21.69 13.61
C ILE A 165 -5.11 21.79 12.15
N TYR A 166 -4.48 22.69 11.40
CA TYR A 166 -4.60 22.71 9.95
C TYR A 166 -3.87 21.52 9.32
N ALA A 167 -4.60 20.69 8.59
CA ALA A 167 -4.07 19.50 7.95
C ALA A 167 -3.99 19.70 6.42
N ALA A 168 -2.82 20.05 5.90
CA ALA A 168 -2.62 20.21 4.46
C ALA A 168 -2.98 18.94 3.66
N CYS A 169 -2.71 17.75 4.23
CA CYS A 169 -3.06 16.48 3.61
C CYS A 169 -4.57 16.28 3.46
N LYS A 170 -5.40 16.84 4.36
CA LYS A 170 -6.86 16.82 4.22
C LYS A 170 -7.30 17.52 2.94
N ILE A 171 -6.79 18.72 2.72
CA ILE A 171 -7.13 19.51 1.53
C ILE A 171 -6.58 18.82 0.27
N GLY A 172 -5.37 18.27 0.35
CA GLY A 172 -4.79 17.48 -0.73
C GLY A 172 -5.66 16.30 -1.13
N TRP A 173 -6.21 15.56 -0.16
CA TRP A 173 -7.16 14.47 -0.43
C TRP A 173 -8.46 14.96 -1.07
N LEU A 174 -9.06 16.03 -0.56
CA LEU A 174 -10.29 16.61 -1.13
C LEU A 174 -10.10 17.02 -2.59
N ILE A 175 -9.01 17.73 -2.89
CA ILE A 175 -8.69 18.16 -4.27
C ILE A 175 -8.44 16.93 -5.16
N THR A 176 -7.74 15.93 -4.64
CA THR A 176 -7.38 14.71 -5.39
C THR A 176 -8.62 13.89 -5.74
N LEU A 177 -9.52 13.65 -4.78
CA LEU A 177 -10.77 12.94 -5.05
C LEU A 177 -11.69 13.72 -6.00
N LYS A 178 -11.80 15.04 -5.85
CA LYS A 178 -12.54 15.90 -6.81
C LYS A 178 -11.97 15.78 -8.23
N ALA A 179 -10.64 15.74 -8.36
CA ALA A 179 -9.98 15.54 -9.64
C ALA A 179 -10.27 14.15 -10.22
N PHE A 180 -10.17 13.07 -9.44
CA PHE A 180 -10.49 11.72 -9.91
C PHE A 180 -11.95 11.57 -10.36
N ILE A 181 -12.90 12.18 -9.64
CA ILE A 181 -14.31 12.25 -10.03
C ILE A 181 -14.44 12.90 -11.41
N GLY A 182 -13.94 14.13 -11.58
CA GLY A 182 -14.06 14.85 -12.85
C GLY A 182 -13.32 14.19 -14.02
N ILE A 183 -12.11 13.68 -13.77
CA ILE A 183 -11.33 12.94 -14.77
C ILE A 183 -12.10 11.69 -15.21
N SER A 184 -12.69 10.95 -14.27
CA SER A 184 -13.38 9.70 -14.60
C SER A 184 -14.70 9.95 -15.30
N GLU A 185 -15.49 10.94 -14.87
CA GLU A 185 -16.73 11.34 -15.54
C GLU A 185 -16.47 11.77 -17.00
N TYR A 186 -15.33 12.42 -17.28
CA TYR A 186 -14.95 12.83 -18.63
C TYR A 186 -14.32 11.70 -19.47
N LEU A 187 -13.29 11.04 -18.94
CA LEU A 187 -12.52 10.05 -19.70
C LEU A 187 -13.29 8.76 -19.92
N LEU A 188 -14.11 8.29 -18.97
CA LEU A 188 -14.86 7.04 -19.13
C LEU A 188 -15.95 7.11 -20.20
N GLN A 189 -16.30 8.30 -20.69
CA GLN A 189 -17.13 8.47 -21.89
C GLN A 189 -16.36 8.10 -23.18
N LYS A 190 -15.03 8.14 -23.15
CA LYS A 190 -14.14 7.96 -24.31
C LYS A 190 -13.31 6.69 -24.25
N ILE A 191 -12.97 6.21 -23.05
CA ILE A 191 -12.14 5.02 -22.82
C ILE A 191 -12.83 4.05 -21.87
N LYS A 192 -12.50 2.76 -22.02
CA LYS A 192 -13.17 1.67 -21.29
C LYS A 192 -12.83 1.63 -19.80
N PHE A 193 -11.64 2.07 -19.43
CA PHE A 193 -11.14 2.00 -18.05
C PHE A 193 -10.00 3.00 -17.81
N ILE A 194 -9.74 3.30 -16.54
CA ILE A 194 -8.66 4.18 -16.10
C ILE A 194 -7.80 3.45 -15.05
N ILE A 195 -6.48 3.43 -15.27
CA ILE A 195 -5.51 2.93 -14.28
C ILE A 195 -5.10 4.11 -13.40
N THR A 196 -5.59 4.14 -12.16
CA THR A 196 -5.47 5.32 -11.29
C THR A 196 -4.04 5.57 -10.80
N SER A 197 -3.20 4.53 -10.73
CA SER A 197 -1.78 4.68 -10.40
C SER A 197 -0.97 5.45 -11.47
N ARG A 198 -1.53 5.72 -12.66
CA ARG A 198 -0.85 6.51 -13.71
C ARG A 198 -0.88 8.02 -13.42
N PHE A 199 -1.62 8.43 -12.41
CA PHE A 199 -1.75 9.82 -11.99
C PHE A 199 -0.88 10.19 -10.77
N SER A 200 -0.01 9.27 -10.32
CA SER A 200 0.98 9.53 -9.26
C SER A 200 2.30 10.03 -9.83
N GLN A 201 3.14 10.60 -8.96
CA GLN A 201 4.50 11.04 -9.33
C GLN A 201 5.53 9.91 -9.23
N ASP A 202 5.11 8.67 -8.92
CA ASP A 202 5.98 7.51 -8.75
C ASP A 202 6.89 7.27 -9.96
N ALA A 203 6.38 7.45 -11.19
CA ALA A 203 7.18 7.27 -12.40
C ALA A 203 8.37 8.25 -12.47
N LEU A 204 8.17 9.48 -11.99
CA LEU A 204 9.20 10.50 -11.90
C LEU A 204 10.20 10.16 -10.79
N GLU A 205 9.72 9.74 -9.61
CA GLU A 205 10.59 9.33 -8.50
C GLU A 205 11.44 8.10 -8.82
N ASN A 206 10.88 7.13 -9.54
CA ASN A 206 11.60 5.96 -10.05
C ASN A 206 12.66 6.36 -11.06
N THR A 207 12.38 7.37 -11.89
CA THR A 207 13.37 7.93 -12.83
C THR A 207 14.53 8.57 -12.06
N PHE A 208 14.26 9.39 -11.04
CA PHE A 208 15.31 9.96 -10.20
C PHE A 208 16.14 8.90 -9.48
N SER A 209 15.49 7.85 -8.98
CA SER A 209 16.16 6.74 -8.32
C SER A 209 17.06 5.96 -9.28
N SER A 210 16.62 5.77 -10.53
CA SER A 210 17.42 5.16 -11.60
C SER A 210 18.64 6.01 -11.95
N ILE A 211 18.48 7.34 -12.01
CA ILE A 211 19.57 8.29 -12.27
C ILE A 211 20.62 8.24 -11.15
N ARG A 212 20.19 8.26 -9.88
CA ARG A 212 21.10 8.13 -8.72
C ARG A 212 21.87 6.81 -8.74
N ARG A 213 21.18 5.69 -8.98
CA ARG A 213 21.79 4.35 -8.99
C ARG A 213 22.90 4.19 -10.04
N ARG A 214 22.72 4.80 -11.23
CA ARG A 214 23.71 4.74 -12.34
C ARG A 214 25.06 5.40 -12.01
N ARG A 215 25.17 6.09 -10.87
CA ARG A 215 26.40 6.74 -10.39
C ARG A 215 27.14 5.91 -9.33
N GLY A 216 26.68 4.69 -9.05
CA GLY A 216 27.31 3.82 -8.05
C GLY A 216 27.23 4.45 -6.65
N PHE A 217 28.37 4.75 -6.04
CA PHE A 217 28.44 5.29 -4.67
C PHE A 217 28.13 6.79 -4.55
N ARG A 218 27.82 7.49 -5.66
CA ARG A 218 27.46 8.93 -5.64
C ARG A 218 25.95 9.13 -5.80
N ASP A 219 25.23 9.05 -4.68
CA ASP A 219 23.77 9.19 -4.63
C ASP A 219 23.26 10.62 -4.82
N ASN A 220 24.11 11.64 -4.67
CA ASN A 220 23.74 13.05 -4.80
C ASN A 220 24.53 13.70 -5.95
N PRO A 221 24.07 13.57 -7.21
CA PRO A 221 24.76 14.14 -8.36
C PRO A 221 24.66 15.67 -8.37
N ASP A 222 25.71 16.34 -8.85
CA ASP A 222 25.61 17.76 -9.18
C ASP A 222 24.79 18.01 -10.47
N CYS A 223 24.50 19.28 -10.78
CA CYS A 223 23.70 19.64 -11.95
C CYS A 223 24.28 19.14 -13.28
N ASN A 224 25.61 19.15 -13.43
CA ASN A 224 26.28 18.68 -14.63
C ASN A 224 26.20 17.16 -14.72
N GLU A 225 26.44 16.47 -13.61
CA GLU A 225 26.34 15.02 -13.52
C GLU A 225 24.93 14.52 -13.82
N PHE A 226 23.92 15.19 -13.27
CA PHE A 226 22.52 14.89 -13.53
C PHE A 226 22.18 15.05 -15.01
N ARG A 227 22.57 16.18 -15.64
CA ARG A 227 22.37 16.45 -17.07
C ARG A 227 22.96 15.35 -17.94
N HIS A 228 24.23 14.99 -17.73
CA HIS A 228 24.90 13.95 -18.51
C HIS A 228 24.25 12.58 -18.33
N THR A 229 23.79 12.26 -17.11
CA THR A 229 23.16 10.96 -16.83
C THR A 229 21.81 10.86 -17.52
N ILE A 230 20.99 11.92 -17.50
CA ILE A 230 19.73 11.97 -18.26
C ILE A 230 19.98 11.81 -19.75
N GLN A 231 20.95 12.55 -20.32
CA GLN A 231 21.28 12.44 -21.75
C GLN A 231 21.65 11.00 -22.12
N LYS A 232 22.49 10.34 -21.31
CA LYS A 232 22.84 8.93 -21.51
C LYS A 232 21.61 8.01 -21.44
N VAL A 233 20.71 8.20 -20.48
CA VAL A 233 19.47 7.40 -20.35
C VAL A 233 18.57 7.58 -21.57
N ILE A 234 18.38 8.80 -22.04
CA ILE A 234 17.59 9.11 -23.25
C ILE A 234 18.20 8.41 -24.46
N ILE A 235 19.49 8.65 -24.73
CA ILE A 235 20.19 8.07 -25.88
C ILE A 235 20.08 6.53 -25.85
N THR A 236 20.31 5.91 -24.69
CA THR A 236 20.23 4.44 -24.54
C THR A 236 18.82 3.89 -24.78
N ASN A 237 17.78 4.60 -24.34
CA ASN A 237 16.40 4.15 -24.50
C ASN A 237 15.87 4.31 -25.93
N PHE A 238 16.32 5.35 -26.65
CA PHE A 238 15.86 5.65 -28.02
C PHE A 238 16.72 5.01 -29.11
N LEU A 239 18.03 4.81 -28.90
CA LEU A 239 18.93 4.18 -29.87
C LEU A 239 18.98 2.65 -29.74
N LYS A 240 17.82 2.00 -29.57
CA LYS A 240 17.75 0.54 -29.70
C LYS A 240 18.07 0.18 -31.16
N GLN A 241 19.06 -0.69 -31.37
CA GLN A 241 19.39 -1.19 -32.70
C GLN A 241 18.14 -1.82 -33.35
N SER A 242 17.93 -1.58 -34.65
CA SER A 242 16.84 -2.21 -35.40
C SER A 242 17.00 -3.73 -35.38
N SER A 243 15.88 -4.46 -35.19
CA SER A 243 15.87 -5.93 -35.24
C SER A 243 16.12 -6.49 -36.65
N ASN A 244 15.89 -5.68 -37.69
CA ASN A 244 16.14 -6.05 -39.09
C ASN A 244 17.39 -5.32 -39.59
N LYS A 245 18.57 -5.89 -39.34
CA LYS A 245 19.80 -5.43 -39.99
C LYS A 245 20.03 -6.25 -41.27
N ASN A 246 20.43 -5.57 -42.34
CA ASN A 246 20.88 -6.22 -43.58
C ASN A 246 22.37 -6.63 -43.53
N CYS A 247 23.05 -6.40 -42.39
CA CYS A 247 24.44 -6.79 -42.19
C CYS A 247 24.51 -8.15 -41.51
N GLN A 248 25.37 -9.03 -42.04
CA GLN A 248 25.71 -10.33 -41.47
C GLN A 248 26.45 -10.10 -40.14
N ASP A 249 26.12 -10.87 -39.09
CA ASP A 249 26.87 -10.83 -37.82
C ASP A 249 28.31 -11.29 -38.09
N ASP A 250 29.27 -10.37 -38.00
CA ASP A 250 30.69 -10.58 -38.29
C ASP A 250 31.53 -10.69 -37.01
N ASP A 251 30.90 -11.03 -35.89
CA ASP A 251 31.48 -11.04 -34.53
C ASP A 251 32.21 -9.73 -34.14
N ALA A 252 31.97 -8.64 -34.88
CA ALA A 252 32.53 -7.34 -34.55
C ALA A 252 31.76 -6.73 -33.37
N TYR A 253 32.39 -6.73 -32.20
CA TYR A 253 31.86 -6.05 -31.03
C TYR A 253 31.72 -4.55 -31.30
N SER A 254 30.58 -3.97 -30.94
CA SER A 254 30.46 -2.51 -30.86
C SER A 254 31.50 -2.00 -29.86
N LEU A 255 32.41 -1.12 -30.29
CA LEU A 255 33.41 -0.44 -29.45
C LEU A 255 32.77 0.22 -28.21
N ILE A 256 31.48 0.57 -28.31
CA ILE A 256 30.67 1.05 -27.21
C ILE A 256 29.38 0.23 -27.19
N ASP A 257 29.29 -0.74 -26.28
CA ASP A 257 28.07 -1.50 -26.06
C ASP A 257 27.21 -0.84 -24.98
N PHE A 258 26.16 -0.14 -25.41
CA PHE A 258 25.15 0.41 -24.49
C PHE A 258 24.20 -0.66 -23.93
N SER A 259 24.18 -1.88 -24.51
CA SER A 259 23.32 -2.97 -24.07
C SER A 259 23.83 -3.69 -22.82
N CYS A 260 25.15 -3.69 -22.57
CA CYS A 260 25.74 -4.17 -21.31
C CYS A 260 25.23 -3.43 -20.07
N PHE A 261 24.77 -2.18 -20.21
CA PHE A 261 24.15 -1.44 -19.10
C PHE A 261 22.73 -1.93 -18.79
N ASN A 262 22.02 -2.56 -19.73
CA ASN A 262 20.64 -3.01 -19.53
C ASN A 262 20.53 -4.53 -19.27
N LYS A 263 21.45 -5.36 -19.78
CA LYS A 263 21.29 -6.83 -19.78
C LYS A 263 21.52 -7.51 -18.42
N LYS A 264 22.45 -7.03 -17.59
CA LYS A 264 22.58 -7.52 -16.20
C LYS A 264 21.50 -6.94 -15.28
N GLU A 265 21.06 -5.72 -15.54
CA GLU A 265 20.13 -4.99 -14.66
C GLU A 265 18.67 -5.48 -14.76
N LEU A 266 18.20 -5.99 -15.90
CA LEU A 266 16.82 -6.49 -16.04
C LEU A 266 16.62 -7.87 -15.36
N LEU A 267 17.65 -8.72 -15.39
CA LEU A 267 17.67 -10.00 -14.66
C LEU A 267 17.71 -9.77 -13.15
N ASP A 268 18.45 -8.77 -12.67
CA ASP A 268 18.43 -8.39 -11.26
C ASP A 268 17.11 -7.74 -10.86
N ILE A 269 16.41 -6.99 -11.73
CA ILE A 269 15.07 -6.47 -11.42
C ILE A 269 14.02 -7.60 -11.35
N ILE A 270 14.14 -8.64 -12.19
CA ILE A 270 13.26 -9.81 -12.13
C ILE A 270 13.62 -10.73 -10.95
N SER A 271 14.90 -10.81 -10.58
CA SER A 271 15.39 -11.65 -9.47
C SER A 271 15.40 -10.94 -8.11
N SER A 272 15.31 -9.61 -8.06
CA SER A 272 15.25 -8.82 -6.81
C SER A 272 13.84 -8.48 -6.36
N GLU A 273 12.81 -8.86 -7.13
CA GLU A 273 11.43 -8.91 -6.63
C GLU A 273 11.08 -10.21 -5.89
N ASP A 274 11.92 -11.25 -5.95
CA ASP A 274 11.73 -12.47 -5.15
C ASP A 274 13.07 -12.99 -4.61
N SER A 275 13.39 -12.56 -3.39
CA SER A 275 14.07 -13.36 -2.35
C SER A 275 14.44 -12.43 -1.19
N ALA A 276 13.43 -12.10 -0.37
CA ALA A 276 13.73 -12.12 1.05
C ALA A 276 14.07 -13.59 1.34
N THR A 277 15.37 -13.90 1.40
CA THR A 277 15.82 -15.09 2.10
C THR A 277 15.36 -14.93 3.55
N GLU A 278 14.12 -15.36 3.82
CA GLU A 278 13.77 -15.88 5.12
C GLU A 278 14.76 -17.02 5.32
N SER A 279 15.72 -16.81 6.22
CA SER A 279 16.44 -17.92 6.81
C SER A 279 15.37 -18.81 7.44
N GLU A 280 15.00 -19.89 6.74
CA GLU A 280 14.30 -21.02 7.33
C GLU A 280 15.22 -21.58 8.40
N GLN A 281 15.08 -21.05 9.62
CA GLN A 281 15.32 -21.88 10.78
C GLN A 281 14.19 -22.90 10.78
N HIS A 282 14.46 -24.06 10.18
CA HIS A 282 13.75 -25.29 10.50
C HIS A 282 14.04 -25.63 11.96
N ASP A 283 13.45 -24.88 12.87
CA ASP A 283 13.14 -25.42 14.19
C ASP A 283 11.93 -26.31 13.97
N GLU A 284 12.18 -27.61 13.97
CA GLU A 284 11.21 -28.70 13.96
C GLU A 284 10.45 -28.72 15.31
N ASP A 285 9.94 -27.57 15.74
CA ASP A 285 9.04 -27.48 16.88
C ASP A 285 7.66 -27.86 16.35
N SER A 286 7.25 -29.10 16.61
CA SER A 286 5.88 -29.53 16.38
C SER A 286 4.97 -28.49 17.03
N LEU A 287 4.14 -27.79 16.23
CA LEU A 287 3.17 -26.82 16.72
C LEU A 287 2.23 -27.57 17.68
N HIS A 288 2.52 -27.52 18.98
CA HIS A 288 1.61 -27.97 20.02
C HIS A 288 0.39 -27.05 20.00
N LEU A 289 -0.56 -27.36 19.11
CA LEU A 289 -1.83 -26.68 18.88
C LEU A 289 -2.72 -26.60 20.13
N ASN A 290 -2.40 -27.37 21.18
CA ASN A 290 -3.17 -27.48 22.41
C ASN A 290 -3.05 -26.26 23.34
N THR A 291 -2.33 -25.20 22.94
CA THR A 291 -2.13 -23.97 23.74
C THR A 291 -2.31 -22.68 22.93
N LEU A 292 -3.08 -22.72 21.85
CA LEU A 292 -3.41 -21.49 21.13
C LEU A 292 -4.42 -20.67 21.92
N ASP A 293 -4.24 -19.35 21.92
CA ASP A 293 -5.29 -18.48 22.41
C ASP A 293 -6.33 -18.16 21.33
N SER A 294 -7.48 -17.67 21.78
CA SER A 294 -8.61 -17.30 20.91
C SER A 294 -8.29 -16.37 19.73
N VAL A 295 -7.23 -15.54 19.76
CA VAL A 295 -6.82 -14.75 18.58
C VAL A 295 -6.12 -15.66 17.58
N GLU A 296 -5.18 -16.47 18.06
CA GLU A 296 -4.43 -17.41 17.24
C GLU A 296 -5.36 -18.46 16.60
N GLU A 297 -6.36 -18.95 17.34
CA GLU A 297 -7.40 -19.85 16.81
C GLU A 297 -8.21 -19.19 15.68
N ASN A 298 -8.58 -17.92 15.83
CA ASN A 298 -9.28 -17.16 14.78
C ASN A 298 -8.40 -16.96 13.54
N VAL A 299 -7.12 -16.63 13.74
CA VAL A 299 -6.17 -16.47 12.64
C VAL A 299 -5.94 -17.81 11.93
N LEU A 300 -5.78 -18.90 12.69
CA LEU A 300 -5.64 -20.25 12.14
C LEU A 300 -6.88 -20.67 11.36
N SER A 301 -8.08 -20.42 11.90
CA SER A 301 -9.35 -20.69 11.21
C SER A 301 -9.44 -19.93 9.88
N TYR A 302 -9.01 -18.66 9.85
CA TYR A 302 -8.94 -17.87 8.62
C TYR A 302 -7.95 -18.46 7.60
N ILE A 303 -6.75 -18.85 8.03
CA ILE A 303 -5.73 -19.45 7.16
C ILE A 303 -6.24 -20.79 6.61
N SER A 304 -6.78 -21.65 7.47
CA SER A 304 -7.35 -22.95 7.10
C SER A 304 -8.49 -22.79 6.10
N GLY A 305 -9.41 -21.84 6.34
CA GLY A 305 -10.50 -21.53 5.39
C GLY A 305 -10.00 -21.00 4.05
N TYR A 306 -8.95 -20.17 4.04
CA TYR A 306 -8.32 -19.72 2.79
C TYR A 306 -7.70 -20.89 2.01
N LEU A 307 -6.97 -21.78 2.69
CA LEU A 307 -6.37 -22.95 2.07
C LEU A 307 -7.44 -23.92 1.54
N ALA A 308 -8.49 -24.17 2.31
CA ALA A 308 -9.61 -25.01 1.91
C ALA A 308 -10.33 -24.43 0.68
N LYS A 309 -10.61 -23.12 0.66
CA LYS A 309 -11.19 -22.44 -0.50
C LYS A 309 -10.30 -22.56 -1.74
N LYS A 310 -8.98 -22.39 -1.59
CA LYS A 310 -8.03 -22.50 -2.70
C LYS A 310 -7.94 -23.94 -3.21
N TYR A 311 -7.96 -24.92 -2.31
CA TYR A 311 -7.99 -26.33 -2.66
C TYR A 311 -9.25 -26.69 -3.44
N LEU A 312 -10.44 -26.27 -2.98
CA LEU A 312 -11.70 -26.51 -3.70
C LEU A 312 -11.78 -25.78 -5.04
N SER A 313 -11.10 -24.64 -5.20
CA SER A 313 -11.05 -23.98 -6.52
C SER A 313 -10.24 -24.75 -7.57
N LEU A 314 -9.47 -25.74 -7.14
CA LEU A 314 -8.64 -26.59 -7.99
C LEU A 314 -9.13 -28.04 -8.07
N ASN A 315 -9.90 -28.50 -7.08
CA ASN A 315 -10.36 -29.88 -6.95
C ASN A 315 -11.85 -29.93 -6.59
N ASP A 316 -12.65 -30.64 -7.40
CA ASP A 316 -14.07 -30.88 -7.14
C ASP A 316 -14.24 -32.03 -6.13
N CYS A 317 -14.13 -31.72 -4.83
CA CYS A 317 -14.40 -32.69 -3.76
C CYS A 317 -15.68 -32.32 -2.99
N ILE A 318 -16.77 -33.04 -3.30
CA ILE A 318 -18.10 -32.84 -2.70
C ILE A 318 -18.09 -33.08 -1.18
N GLU A 319 -17.24 -33.99 -0.68
CA GLU A 319 -17.11 -34.27 0.76
C GLU A 319 -16.49 -33.08 1.50
N CYS A 320 -15.43 -32.49 0.93
CA CYS A 320 -14.74 -31.34 1.51
C CYS A 320 -15.59 -30.06 1.43
N GLU A 321 -16.45 -29.93 0.42
CA GLU A 321 -17.38 -28.80 0.29
C GLU A 321 -18.46 -28.80 1.40
N LYS A 322 -18.84 -29.98 1.90
CA LYS A 322 -19.79 -30.11 3.04
C LYS A 322 -19.17 -29.79 4.40
N LEU A 323 -17.84 -29.78 4.50
CA LEU A 323 -17.09 -29.56 5.75
C LEU A 323 -16.67 -28.10 5.95
N MET A 324 -16.86 -27.23 4.94
CA MET A 324 -16.62 -25.78 5.03
C MET A 324 -17.87 -25.01 5.44
#